data_AF-A0A1P8X1F2-F1
#
_entry.id   AF-A0A1P8X1F2-F1
#
_cell.length_a   1.000
_cell.length_b   1.000
_cell.length_c   1.000
_cell.angle_alpha   90.00
_cell.angle_beta   90.00
_cell.angle_gamma   90.00
#
_symmetry.space_group_name_H-M   'P 1'
#
loop_
_entity.id
_entity.type
_entity.pdbx_description
1 polymer ?
#
loop_
_entity_poly.entity_id
_entity_poly.type
_entity_poly.pdbx_seq_one_letter_code
_entity_poly.pdbx_strand_id
1 'polypeptide(L)'
;MLMLGGGTLAYLLIVYFVWRRRGPVAPKAPKAPRVPGAPRESRLPSLPRRDRARERIAEEPVEISASRLARVSGRAPLEPATESAFDASVEAPAAAHADVLVDERDPLPPVPAEPTEADRAMVTQMLESMVAQVEHEADLIERRGTEPVAVRLAPQIPPRTDEARTSWLGGRPRLDPGAAWPQIREVPGQFIAQIACADLPAGIWDGLGPRRGSLALFIHPRDGDAALVHVHEAGEPVEPPHPLDPGGSFFAPHGGLRFGDLMPFARAAFPEWPVDLVAVRPGDADPRQADGEDGDGPGFRLYRLGYDIADPAFHPFDWPSMLAMVEILAMRIERYWKEVEGPSPIDTQLASVERRLVKHDDGEKDPLGREGLVNMRAALQELHDAAAAARAANHVARFRAEEIIDIVRESATRMAFTATDAAAVMEALQAITWVKVLRKPDPAGRPGAELIESLTLPLTQHHPDAPLWVHDYHSIWFDHAKHAYAADPDALSDAARAVFEPYAQELAAREMPSIGHIPFRYVHDYDEESHATLLELPTSGLMSWMFGDVDHLVLTMRKADLAAGRWDRPIVQVSN
;
A
#
# COMPACT_ATOMS: atom_id res chain seq x y z
N MET A 1 -17.14 8.07 62.38
CA MET A 1 -16.65 6.68 62.39
C MET A 1 -17.00 5.93 61.08
N LEU A 2 -16.66 6.46 59.91
CA LEU A 2 -16.82 5.75 58.62
C LEU A 2 -15.62 5.92 57.68
N MET A 3 -14.61 6.72 58.06
CA MET A 3 -13.38 6.94 57.29
C MET A 3 -12.19 6.09 57.79
N LEU A 4 -12.31 5.37 58.91
CA LEU A 4 -11.25 4.50 59.46
C LEU A 4 -11.39 3.02 59.05
N GLY A 5 -12.54 2.57 58.55
CA GLY A 5 -12.74 1.18 58.11
C GLY A 5 -12.26 0.89 56.69
N GLY A 6 -12.24 1.89 55.80
CA GLY A 6 -11.83 1.71 54.40
C GLY A 6 -10.33 1.52 54.22
N GLY A 7 -9.51 2.22 55.00
CA GLY A 7 -8.04 2.12 54.92
C GLY A 7 -7.49 0.77 55.38
N THR A 8 -8.12 0.15 56.39
CA THR A 8 -7.66 -1.14 56.93
C THR A 8 -7.98 -2.30 55.99
N LEU A 9 -9.10 -2.24 55.27
CA LEU A 9 -9.50 -3.28 54.31
C LEU A 9 -8.60 -3.26 53.06
N ALA A 10 -8.26 -2.07 52.56
CA ALA A 10 -7.34 -1.91 51.43
C ALA A 10 -5.92 -2.41 51.78
N TYR A 11 -5.44 -2.14 52.99
CA TYR A 11 -4.14 -2.62 53.46
C TYR A 11 -4.09 -4.15 53.58
N LEU A 12 -5.13 -4.79 54.12
CA LEU A 12 -5.20 -6.26 54.23
C LEU A 12 -5.27 -6.95 52.87
N LEU A 13 -5.94 -6.35 51.88
CA LEU A 13 -5.98 -6.86 50.50
C LEU A 13 -4.61 -6.80 49.83
N ILE A 14 -3.85 -5.72 50.04
CA ILE A 14 -2.48 -5.60 49.50
C ILE A 14 -1.55 -6.63 50.14
N VAL A 15 -1.60 -6.81 51.46
CA VAL A 15 -0.79 -7.81 52.18
C VAL A 15 -1.14 -9.23 51.72
N TYR A 16 -2.42 -9.54 51.49
CA TYR A 16 -2.88 -10.83 50.99
C TYR A 16 -2.33 -11.14 49.59
N PHE A 17 -2.35 -10.18 48.67
CA PHE A 17 -1.83 -10.37 47.30
C PHE A 17 -0.30 -10.51 47.27
N VAL A 18 0.42 -9.79 48.13
CA VAL A 18 1.88 -9.91 48.26
C VAL A 18 2.28 -11.26 48.86
N TRP A 19 1.55 -11.74 49.86
CA TRP A 19 1.79 -13.06 50.47
C TRP A 19 1.50 -14.20 49.49
N ARG A 20 0.42 -14.10 48.70
CA ARG A 20 0.07 -15.10 47.68
C ARG A 20 1.10 -15.18 46.54
N ARG A 21 1.80 -14.08 46.24
CA ARG A 21 2.87 -14.05 45.23
C ARG A 21 4.22 -14.63 45.70
N ARG A 22 4.38 -14.92 46.99
CA ARG A 22 5.64 -15.40 47.60
C ARG A 22 5.54 -16.82 48.20
N GLY A 23 4.68 -17.68 47.64
CA GLY A 23 4.59 -19.09 48.05
C GLY A 23 5.94 -19.83 47.88
N PRO A 24 6.28 -20.75 48.81
CA PRO A 24 7.60 -21.36 48.88
C PRO A 24 7.87 -22.34 47.73
N VAL A 25 9.04 -22.21 47.10
CA VAL A 25 9.57 -23.17 46.12
C VAL A 25 10.06 -24.40 46.88
N ALA A 26 9.39 -25.54 46.68
CA ALA A 26 9.83 -26.83 47.19
C ALA A 26 11.02 -27.37 46.35
N PRO A 27 12.08 -27.94 46.96
CA PRO A 27 13.22 -28.46 46.22
C PRO A 27 12.88 -29.75 45.46
N LYS A 28 13.27 -29.81 44.19
CA LYS A 28 13.15 -30.99 43.32
C LYS A 28 14.11 -32.10 43.75
N ALA A 29 13.59 -33.33 43.89
CA ALA A 29 14.38 -34.55 44.01
C ALA A 29 14.92 -35.01 42.64
N PRO A 30 16.13 -35.59 42.56
CA PRO A 30 16.73 -36.00 41.29
C PRO A 30 16.12 -37.33 40.79
N LYS A 31 15.83 -37.42 39.48
CA LYS A 31 15.51 -38.68 38.80
C LYS A 31 16.63 -39.05 37.81
N ALA A 32 17.04 -40.32 37.90
CA ALA A 32 18.09 -41.00 37.15
C ALA A 32 17.80 -41.10 35.63
N PRO A 33 18.82 -41.38 34.79
CA PRO A 33 18.71 -41.27 33.34
C PRO A 33 17.96 -42.45 32.72
N ARG A 34 17.13 -42.18 31.71
CA ARG A 34 16.46 -43.18 30.87
C ARG A 34 16.88 -43.02 29.41
N VAL A 35 17.23 -44.16 28.82
CA VAL A 35 17.68 -44.43 27.44
C VAL A 35 16.60 -44.05 26.39
N PRO A 36 16.96 -43.65 25.15
CA PRO A 36 16.01 -43.04 24.22
C PRO A 36 15.11 -44.07 23.52
N GLY A 37 13.81 -43.73 23.42
CA GLY A 37 12.82 -44.43 22.60
C GLY A 37 12.43 -43.57 21.38
N ALA A 38 12.16 -44.25 20.26
CA ALA A 38 11.85 -43.74 18.92
C ALA A 38 10.70 -42.68 18.84
N PRO A 39 10.62 -41.87 17.77
CA PRO A 39 9.78 -40.68 17.72
C PRO A 39 8.29 -41.05 17.68
N ARG A 40 7.52 -40.41 18.57
CA ARG A 40 6.06 -40.48 18.60
C ARG A 40 5.48 -39.37 17.74
N GLU A 41 4.56 -39.75 16.86
CA GLU A 41 3.65 -38.86 16.14
C GLU A 41 2.93 -37.92 17.13
N SER A 42 3.00 -36.61 16.86
CA SER A 42 2.33 -35.57 17.63
C SER A 42 0.84 -35.54 17.32
N ARG A 43 0.02 -36.05 18.24
CA ARG A 43 -1.43 -35.83 18.23
C ARG A 43 -1.74 -34.41 18.69
N LEU A 44 -2.53 -33.68 17.90
CA LEU A 44 -3.07 -32.37 18.25
C LEU A 44 -4.05 -32.47 19.45
N PRO A 45 -4.10 -31.44 20.32
CA PRO A 45 -5.05 -31.39 21.43
C PRO A 45 -6.46 -31.00 20.94
N SER A 46 -7.48 -31.78 21.32
CA SER A 46 -8.88 -31.48 21.04
C SER A 46 -9.41 -30.34 21.91
N LEU A 47 -10.06 -29.34 21.29
CA LEU A 47 -10.68 -28.20 21.96
C LEU A 47 -12.12 -28.49 22.47
N PRO A 48 -12.66 -27.72 23.44
CA PRO A 48 -13.98 -27.94 24.03
C PRO A 48 -15.12 -27.30 23.22
N ARG A 49 -16.24 -28.04 23.12
CA ARG A 49 -17.48 -27.72 22.41
C ARG A 49 -18.13 -26.39 22.82
N ARG A 50 -18.34 -25.51 21.83
CA ARG A 50 -19.28 -24.38 21.86
C ARG A 50 -20.25 -24.54 20.67
N ASP A 51 -21.08 -25.58 20.77
CA ASP A 51 -21.96 -26.09 19.70
C ASP A 51 -23.40 -25.57 19.86
N ARG A 52 -23.95 -25.01 18.77
CA ARG A 52 -25.39 -25.01 18.39
C ARG A 52 -25.70 -24.13 17.17
N ALA A 53 -24.86 -23.13 16.89
CA ALA A 53 -24.90 -22.38 15.63
C ALA A 53 -24.03 -23.05 14.55
N ARG A 54 -22.87 -23.60 14.95
CA ARG A 54 -21.92 -24.33 14.10
C ARG A 54 -22.50 -25.63 13.52
N GLU A 55 -23.32 -26.35 14.30
CA GLU A 55 -23.92 -27.63 13.90
C GLU A 55 -24.98 -27.52 12.78
N ARG A 56 -25.52 -26.32 12.53
CA ARG A 56 -26.59 -26.14 11.52
C ARG A 56 -26.09 -25.86 10.10
N ILE A 57 -24.80 -25.53 9.94
CA ILE A 57 -24.18 -25.19 8.65
C ILE A 57 -23.28 -26.34 8.15
N ALA A 58 -22.97 -27.32 9.00
CA ALA A 58 -22.11 -28.45 8.69
C ALA A 58 -22.89 -29.63 8.07
N GLU A 59 -23.34 -29.47 6.82
CA GLU A 59 -23.64 -30.60 5.93
C GLU A 59 -22.72 -30.55 4.71
N GLU A 60 -21.41 -30.61 4.98
CA GLU A 60 -20.38 -31.35 4.23
C GLU A 60 -19.03 -31.00 4.88
N PRO A 61 -18.56 -31.77 5.87
CA PRO A 61 -17.21 -31.59 6.41
C PRO A 61 -16.20 -32.03 5.35
N VAL A 62 -15.33 -31.11 4.91
CA VAL A 62 -14.07 -31.49 4.28
C VAL A 62 -13.21 -32.11 5.38
N GLU A 63 -13.27 -33.45 5.48
CA GLU A 63 -12.27 -34.20 6.23
C GLU A 63 -10.91 -34.00 5.54
N ILE A 64 -10.05 -33.17 6.12
CA ILE A 64 -8.61 -33.21 5.86
C ILE A 64 -8.09 -34.52 6.46
N SER A 65 -8.29 -35.62 5.73
CA SER A 65 -7.68 -36.91 6.08
C SER A 65 -6.24 -36.93 5.58
N ALA A 66 -5.30 -37.32 6.46
CA ALA A 66 -3.86 -37.42 6.22
C ALA A 66 -3.45 -38.49 5.17
N SER A 67 -4.34 -38.85 4.23
CA SER A 67 -4.16 -39.95 3.28
C SER A 67 -4.40 -39.58 1.81
N ARG A 68 -4.53 -38.29 1.45
CA ARG A 68 -4.62 -37.84 0.04
C ARG A 68 -3.31 -37.34 -0.60
N LEU A 69 -2.17 -37.75 -0.04
CA LEU A 69 -0.86 -37.73 -0.72
C LEU A 69 -0.67 -39.03 -1.53
N ALA A 70 -1.26 -39.15 -2.73
CA ALA A 70 -0.76 -40.04 -3.79
C ALA A 70 -1.57 -39.97 -5.11
N ARG A 71 -0.83 -39.81 -6.21
CA ARG A 71 -1.09 -40.15 -7.64
C ARG A 71 -1.63 -39.06 -8.57
N VAL A 72 -0.64 -38.52 -9.29
CA VAL A 72 -0.59 -37.90 -10.62
C VAL A 72 -1.38 -38.64 -11.70
N SER A 73 -2.10 -37.88 -12.52
CA SER A 73 -2.48 -38.19 -13.91
C SER A 73 -3.15 -36.91 -14.47
N GLY A 74 -2.51 -36.08 -15.31
CA GLY A 74 -1.98 -36.41 -16.62
C GLY A 74 -2.96 -35.98 -17.73
N ARG A 75 -2.98 -34.70 -18.11
CA ARG A 75 -3.52 -34.25 -19.41
C ARG A 75 -2.94 -32.89 -19.83
N ALA A 76 -2.55 -32.81 -21.10
CA ALA A 76 -1.80 -31.74 -21.76
C ALA A 76 -2.75 -30.73 -22.46
N PRO A 77 -2.25 -29.62 -23.06
CA PRO A 77 -2.82 -28.28 -23.01
C PRO A 77 -3.80 -27.98 -24.15
N LEU A 78 -4.69 -27.01 -23.94
CA LEU A 78 -5.45 -26.36 -25.01
C LEU A 78 -4.80 -25.03 -25.35
N GLU A 79 -4.47 -24.91 -26.63
CA GLU A 79 -3.88 -23.75 -27.32
C GLU A 79 -4.87 -22.56 -27.49
N PRO A 80 -4.36 -21.37 -27.84
CA PRO A 80 -4.97 -20.09 -27.53
C PRO A 80 -6.06 -19.69 -28.53
N ALA A 81 -7.10 -19.02 -28.03
CA ALA A 81 -8.04 -18.31 -28.88
C ALA A 81 -7.48 -16.92 -29.22
N THR A 82 -7.46 -16.67 -30.51
CA THR A 82 -6.97 -15.52 -31.26
C THR A 82 -7.59 -14.18 -30.89
N GLU A 83 -6.75 -13.16 -31.00
CA GLU A 83 -7.07 -11.73 -31.06
C GLU A 83 -8.24 -11.42 -32.00
N SER A 84 -9.15 -10.56 -31.52
CA SER A 84 -10.02 -9.77 -32.37
C SER A 84 -9.87 -8.31 -31.96
N ALA A 85 -9.27 -7.54 -32.86
CA ALA A 85 -9.20 -6.09 -32.83
C ALA A 85 -10.59 -5.47 -32.60
N PHE A 86 -10.66 -4.49 -31.71
CA PHE A 86 -11.68 -3.45 -31.80
C PHE A 86 -11.00 -2.10 -31.75
N ASP A 87 -11.12 -1.46 -32.92
CA ASP A 87 -10.56 -0.19 -33.32
C ASP A 87 -11.26 0.97 -32.60
N ALA A 88 -10.53 2.09 -32.54
CA ALA A 88 -10.90 3.32 -31.88
C ALA A 88 -12.12 4.01 -32.52
N SER A 89 -13.11 4.36 -31.70
CA SER A 89 -13.98 5.52 -31.94
C SER A 89 -14.76 5.88 -30.66
N VAL A 90 -14.22 6.79 -29.85
CA VAL A 90 -14.99 7.49 -28.82
C VAL A 90 -15.41 8.84 -29.42
N GLU A 91 -16.60 8.87 -30.03
CA GLU A 91 -17.32 10.12 -30.25
C GLU A 91 -18.03 10.49 -28.94
N ALA A 92 -17.79 11.71 -28.47
CA ALA A 92 -18.44 12.29 -27.30
C ALA A 92 -19.94 12.49 -27.56
N PRO A 93 -20.85 12.06 -26.66
CA PRO A 93 -22.26 12.37 -26.81
C PRO A 93 -22.54 13.83 -26.41
N ALA A 94 -23.19 14.53 -27.32
CA ALA A 94 -23.72 15.88 -27.15
C ALA A 94 -24.71 15.97 -25.97
N ALA A 95 -24.59 17.05 -25.20
CA ALA A 95 -25.44 17.35 -24.07
C ALA A 95 -26.91 17.52 -24.48
N ALA A 96 -27.77 16.64 -23.97
CA ALA A 96 -29.21 16.84 -23.98
C ALA A 96 -29.60 17.76 -22.82
N HIS A 97 -30.18 18.92 -23.14
CA HIS A 97 -30.76 19.84 -22.19
C HIS A 97 -31.94 19.20 -21.45
N ALA A 98 -31.80 19.03 -20.13
CA ALA A 98 -32.91 18.75 -19.23
C ALA A 98 -33.39 20.07 -18.62
N ASP A 99 -34.58 20.51 -19.02
CA ASP A 99 -35.30 21.63 -18.39
C ASP A 99 -35.64 21.28 -16.94
N VAL A 100 -34.97 21.94 -16.00
CA VAL A 100 -35.32 21.93 -14.58
C VAL A 100 -36.35 23.02 -14.34
N LEU A 101 -37.58 22.62 -14.01
CA LEU A 101 -38.60 23.51 -13.45
C LEU A 101 -38.15 23.96 -12.06
N VAL A 102 -37.71 25.21 -11.94
CA VAL A 102 -37.34 25.85 -10.67
C VAL A 102 -38.57 26.56 -10.09
N ASP A 103 -38.89 26.21 -8.84
CA ASP A 103 -39.91 26.83 -7.99
C ASP A 103 -39.52 28.29 -7.67
N GLU A 104 -40.46 29.21 -7.84
CA GLU A 104 -40.20 30.64 -8.08
C GLU A 104 -40.12 31.50 -6.80
N ARG A 105 -39.60 30.98 -5.66
CA ARG A 105 -39.60 31.73 -4.37
C ARG A 105 -38.40 31.52 -3.45
N ASP A 106 -37.18 31.41 -3.99
CA ASP A 106 -35.97 31.72 -3.22
C ASP A 106 -35.31 33.01 -3.72
N PRO A 107 -34.90 33.94 -2.83
CA PRO A 107 -34.17 35.12 -3.25
C PRO A 107 -32.86 34.67 -3.91
N LEU A 108 -32.65 35.14 -5.15
CA LEU A 108 -31.39 34.94 -5.88
C LEU A 108 -30.21 35.29 -4.97
N PRO A 109 -29.14 34.46 -4.96
CA PRO A 109 -27.92 34.81 -4.25
C PRO A 109 -27.45 36.20 -4.72
N PRO A 110 -26.88 37.04 -3.83
CA PRO A 110 -26.43 38.36 -4.21
C PRO A 110 -25.49 38.25 -5.40
N VAL A 111 -25.77 39.04 -6.45
CA VAL A 111 -24.88 39.19 -7.61
C VAL A 111 -23.49 39.52 -7.06
N PRO A 112 -22.44 38.73 -7.37
CA PRO A 112 -21.11 39.02 -6.87
C PRO A 112 -20.73 40.45 -7.25
N ALA A 113 -20.27 41.22 -6.27
CA ALA A 113 -19.82 42.59 -6.49
C ALA A 113 -18.78 42.61 -7.61
N GLU A 114 -18.78 43.67 -8.43
CA GLU A 114 -17.74 43.81 -9.45
C GLU A 114 -16.36 43.72 -8.79
N PRO A 115 -15.42 42.91 -9.34
CA PRO A 115 -14.12 42.71 -8.74
C PRO A 115 -13.44 44.06 -8.57
N THR A 116 -13.03 44.35 -7.33
CA THR A 116 -12.40 45.60 -6.96
C THR A 116 -11.08 45.77 -7.69
N GLU A 117 -10.54 47.00 -7.72
CA GLU A 117 -9.22 47.26 -8.30
C GLU A 117 -8.12 46.44 -7.60
N ALA A 118 -8.27 46.18 -6.29
CA ALA A 118 -7.39 45.31 -5.53
C ALA A 118 -7.51 43.84 -5.97
N ASP A 119 -8.72 43.34 -6.21
CA ASP A 119 -8.94 41.97 -6.72
C ASP A 119 -8.31 41.80 -8.11
N ARG A 120 -8.45 42.81 -8.98
CA ARG A 120 -7.84 42.81 -10.31
C ARG A 120 -6.32 42.86 -10.24
N ALA A 121 -5.75 43.69 -9.36
CA ALA A 121 -4.30 43.75 -9.15
C ALA A 121 -3.75 42.42 -8.61
N MET A 122 -4.44 41.79 -7.66
CA MET A 122 -4.08 40.48 -7.13
C MET A 122 -4.13 39.40 -8.22
N VAL A 123 -5.18 39.37 -9.04
CA VAL A 123 -5.31 38.42 -10.15
C VAL A 123 -4.21 38.65 -11.19
N THR A 124 -3.89 39.90 -11.53
CA THR A 124 -2.78 40.22 -12.45
C THR A 124 -1.45 39.73 -11.87
N GLN A 125 -1.16 40.00 -10.61
CA GLN A 125 0.06 39.53 -9.96
C GLN A 125 0.14 38.00 -9.91
N MET A 126 -0.98 37.33 -9.66
CA MET A 126 -1.06 35.87 -9.67
C MET A 126 -0.81 35.31 -11.07
N LEU A 127 -1.40 35.92 -12.11
CA LEU A 127 -1.18 35.54 -13.51
C LEU A 127 0.28 35.79 -13.94
N GLU A 128 0.86 36.94 -13.59
CA GLU A 128 2.27 37.24 -13.87
C GLU A 128 3.20 36.23 -13.21
N SER A 129 2.92 35.86 -11.95
CA SER A 129 3.67 34.82 -11.23
C SER A 129 3.52 33.44 -11.90
N MET A 130 2.31 33.08 -12.35
CA MET A 130 2.08 31.82 -13.06
C MET A 130 2.78 31.79 -14.42
N VAL A 131 2.76 32.90 -15.16
CA VAL A 131 3.47 33.00 -16.44
C VAL A 131 4.98 32.87 -16.23
N ALA A 132 5.55 33.61 -15.28
CA ALA A 132 6.97 33.50 -14.96
C ALA A 132 7.36 32.09 -14.50
N GLN A 133 6.48 31.41 -13.75
CA GLN A 133 6.67 30.01 -13.37
C GLN A 133 6.71 29.09 -14.60
N VAL A 134 5.75 29.20 -15.52
CA VAL A 134 5.68 28.39 -16.75
C VAL A 134 6.86 28.66 -17.68
N GLU A 135 7.27 29.92 -17.82
CA GLU A 135 8.45 30.28 -18.62
C GLU A 135 9.74 29.70 -18.02
N HIS A 136 9.90 29.78 -16.70
CA HIS A 136 11.05 29.19 -16.01
C HIS A 136 11.04 27.66 -16.12
N GLU A 137 9.88 27.03 -15.99
CA GLU A 137 9.74 25.59 -16.17
C GLU A 137 10.08 25.15 -17.60
N ALA A 138 9.62 25.88 -18.61
CA ALA A 138 9.95 25.60 -20.01
C ALA A 138 11.46 25.73 -20.28
N ASP A 139 12.11 26.76 -19.76
CA ASP A 139 13.57 26.93 -19.88
C ASP A 139 14.34 25.79 -19.19
N LEU A 140 13.93 25.37 -18.00
CA LEU A 140 14.54 24.21 -17.32
C LEU A 140 14.33 22.92 -18.12
N ILE A 141 13.14 22.69 -18.69
CA ILE A 141 12.83 21.54 -19.53
C ILE A 141 13.73 21.52 -20.77
N GLU A 142 13.93 22.65 -21.44
CA GLU A 142 14.80 22.76 -22.62
C GLU A 142 16.27 22.48 -22.30
N ARG A 143 16.71 22.81 -21.08
CA ARG A 143 18.09 22.60 -20.62
C ARG A 143 18.36 21.21 -20.04
N ARG A 144 17.33 20.46 -19.63
CA ARG A 144 17.50 19.08 -19.14
C ARG A 144 18.20 18.20 -20.18
N GLY A 145 19.14 17.39 -19.73
CA GLY A 145 19.96 16.53 -20.58
C GLY A 145 21.16 17.23 -21.21
N THR A 146 21.35 18.54 -20.98
CA THR A 146 22.56 19.27 -21.40
C THR A 146 23.67 19.25 -20.35
N GLU A 147 23.38 18.73 -19.14
CA GLU A 147 24.34 18.68 -18.04
C GLU A 147 25.56 17.82 -18.43
N PRO A 148 26.80 18.24 -18.11
CA PRO A 148 28.00 17.51 -18.51
C PRO A 148 28.02 16.05 -18.02
N VAL A 149 27.46 15.81 -16.83
CA VAL A 149 27.26 14.49 -16.25
C VAL A 149 26.18 14.54 -15.18
N ALA A 150 25.26 13.59 -15.25
CA ALA A 150 24.33 13.25 -14.17
C ALA A 150 24.65 11.84 -13.65
N VAL A 151 24.22 11.53 -12.44
CA VAL A 151 24.29 10.16 -11.90
C VAL A 151 22.89 9.68 -11.55
N ARG A 152 22.55 8.50 -12.05
CA ARG A 152 21.34 7.76 -11.69
C ARG A 152 21.67 6.72 -10.63
N LEU A 153 20.85 6.63 -9.59
CA LEU A 153 21.01 5.68 -8.50
C LEU A 153 20.09 4.51 -8.79
N ALA A 154 20.56 3.53 -9.55
CA ALA A 154 19.75 2.40 -9.97
C ALA A 154 19.69 1.33 -8.86
N PRO A 155 18.53 1.06 -8.24
CA PRO A 155 18.40 -0.05 -7.29
C PRO A 155 18.81 -1.39 -7.91
N GLN A 156 19.62 -2.16 -7.19
CA GLN A 156 20.06 -3.49 -7.64
C GLN A 156 18.96 -4.54 -7.42
N ILE A 157 18.40 -5.07 -8.51
CA ILE A 157 17.35 -6.09 -8.47
C ILE A 157 17.69 -7.22 -9.45
N PRO A 158 18.13 -8.40 -8.98
CA PRO A 158 18.34 -8.78 -7.57
C PRO A 158 19.51 -8.04 -6.88
N PRO A 159 19.46 -7.85 -5.54
CA PRO A 159 20.61 -7.38 -4.76
C PRO A 159 21.81 -8.31 -4.92
N ARG A 160 22.97 -7.76 -5.26
CA ARG A 160 24.21 -8.54 -5.37
C ARG A 160 24.79 -8.83 -3.98
N THR A 161 25.26 -10.05 -3.76
CA THR A 161 25.76 -10.54 -2.46
C THR A 161 27.28 -10.77 -2.45
N ASP A 162 27.90 -10.79 -3.62
CA ASP A 162 29.33 -11.01 -3.86
C ASP A 162 30.16 -9.73 -3.87
N GLU A 163 29.52 -8.57 -4.00
CA GLU A 163 30.16 -7.25 -4.02
C GLU A 163 29.92 -6.46 -2.73
N ALA A 164 30.93 -5.70 -2.30
CA ALA A 164 30.80 -4.80 -1.17
C ALA A 164 29.86 -3.63 -1.55
N ARG A 165 28.76 -3.48 -0.80
CA ARG A 165 27.81 -2.38 -0.96
C ARG A 165 28.45 -1.07 -0.48
N THR A 166 28.76 -0.16 -1.39
CA THR A 166 29.36 1.15 -1.08
C THR A 166 28.33 2.27 -1.01
N SER A 167 27.22 2.14 -1.74
CA SER A 167 26.12 3.11 -1.78
C SER A 167 24.76 2.41 -1.67
N TRP A 168 23.82 3.00 -0.91
CA TRP A 168 22.49 2.44 -0.71
C TRP A 168 21.45 3.49 -0.30
N LEU A 169 20.18 3.11 -0.46
CA LEU A 169 18.98 3.83 -0.03
C LEU A 169 18.32 3.08 1.12
N GLY A 170 17.71 3.81 2.07
CA GLY A 170 17.01 3.24 3.23
C GLY A 170 17.90 2.38 4.13
N GLY A 171 17.30 1.61 5.05
CA GLY A 171 18.06 0.73 5.93
C GLY A 171 18.88 1.47 7.00
N ARG A 172 20.13 1.01 7.22
CA ARG A 172 20.98 1.48 8.31
C ARG A 172 22.20 2.28 7.81
N PRO A 173 22.48 3.47 8.36
CA PRO A 173 23.70 4.19 8.03
C PRO A 173 24.94 3.50 8.63
N ARG A 174 26.09 3.77 8.02
CA ARG A 174 27.42 3.49 8.57
C ARG A 174 28.12 4.82 8.83
N LEU A 175 28.02 5.30 10.07
CA LEU A 175 28.64 6.56 10.48
C LEU A 175 30.10 6.36 10.90
N ASP A 176 30.84 7.47 11.02
CA ASP A 176 32.20 7.43 11.57
C ASP A 176 32.18 6.81 12.99
N PRO A 177 33.19 5.99 13.36
CA PRO A 177 33.24 5.37 14.68
C PRO A 177 33.10 6.38 15.83
N GLY A 178 32.07 6.19 16.67
CA GLY A 178 31.78 7.08 17.81
C GLY A 178 31.06 8.38 17.46
N ALA A 179 30.66 8.59 16.20
CA ALA A 179 29.83 9.73 15.82
C ALA A 179 28.46 9.67 16.52
N ALA A 180 27.95 10.84 16.90
CA ALA A 180 26.58 10.97 17.39
C ALA A 180 25.57 10.82 16.24
N TRP A 181 24.37 10.34 16.57
CA TRP A 181 23.27 10.31 15.59
C TRP A 181 22.92 11.75 15.15
N PRO A 182 22.80 12.03 13.83
CA PRO A 182 22.48 13.37 13.35
C PRO A 182 21.13 13.87 13.87
N GLN A 183 21.11 15.10 14.37
CA GLN A 183 19.90 15.76 14.84
C GLN A 183 19.59 16.97 13.98
N ILE A 184 18.31 17.15 13.67
CA ILE A 184 17.77 18.30 12.95
C ILE A 184 16.81 18.97 13.90
N ARG A 185 17.10 20.20 14.33
CA ARG A 185 16.32 20.93 15.34
C ARG A 185 16.04 20.09 16.60
N GLU A 186 17.10 19.48 17.14
CA GLU A 186 17.09 18.62 18.34
C GLU A 186 16.32 17.29 18.20
N VAL A 187 15.76 17.00 17.03
CA VAL A 187 15.08 15.74 16.72
C VAL A 187 16.03 14.83 15.96
N PRO A 188 16.20 13.55 16.35
CA PRO A 188 16.95 12.58 15.56
C PRO A 188 16.42 12.48 14.13
N GLY A 189 17.29 12.67 13.14
CA GLY A 189 16.91 12.57 11.73
C GLY A 189 16.64 11.12 11.32
N GLN A 190 15.78 10.93 10.32
CA GLN A 190 15.53 9.66 9.67
C GLN A 190 16.54 9.47 8.53
N PHE A 191 17.21 8.32 8.49
CA PHE A 191 18.21 8.02 7.46
C PHE A 191 17.54 7.73 6.11
N ILE A 192 18.12 8.24 5.02
CA ILE A 192 17.57 8.12 3.67
C ILE A 192 18.52 7.44 2.69
N ALA A 193 19.79 7.85 2.68
CA ALA A 193 20.76 7.34 1.72
C ALA A 193 22.18 7.54 2.23
N GLN A 194 23.08 6.65 1.83
CA GLN A 194 24.52 6.84 1.98
C GLN A 194 25.20 6.56 0.66
N ILE A 195 25.90 7.55 0.12
CA ILE A 195 26.47 7.52 -1.24
C ILE A 195 27.99 7.68 -1.15
N ALA A 196 28.72 6.68 -1.66
CA ALA A 196 30.18 6.71 -1.70
C ALA A 196 30.67 7.75 -2.72
N CYS A 197 31.46 8.71 -2.24
CA CYS A 197 31.95 9.81 -3.07
C CYS A 197 33.07 9.39 -4.03
N ALA A 198 33.72 8.26 -3.75
CA ALA A 198 34.75 7.69 -4.61
C ALA A 198 34.17 7.10 -5.92
N ASP A 199 32.90 6.72 -5.89
CA ASP A 199 32.20 6.09 -7.03
C ASP A 199 31.52 7.14 -7.93
N LEU A 200 31.46 8.40 -7.48
CA LEU A 200 30.92 9.50 -8.27
C LEU A 200 31.90 9.97 -9.36
N PRO A 201 31.42 10.30 -10.58
CA PRO A 201 32.25 10.85 -11.64
C PRO A 201 32.98 12.13 -11.21
N ALA A 202 34.24 12.27 -11.61
CA ALA A 202 35.08 13.41 -11.22
C ALA A 202 34.50 14.79 -11.62
N GLY A 203 33.69 14.84 -12.68
CA GLY A 203 33.04 16.07 -13.17
C GLY A 203 31.68 16.39 -12.54
N ILE A 204 31.13 15.53 -11.67
CA ILE A 204 29.85 15.80 -11.01
C ILE A 204 29.95 17.10 -10.19
N TRP A 205 28.87 17.89 -10.21
CA TRP A 205 28.79 19.19 -9.54
C TRP A 205 29.93 20.15 -9.93
N ASP A 206 30.32 20.19 -11.21
CA ASP A 206 31.44 20.99 -11.73
C ASP A 206 32.80 20.63 -11.09
N GLY A 207 32.94 19.38 -10.65
CA GLY A 207 34.13 18.92 -9.95
C GLY A 207 34.16 19.27 -8.46
N LEU A 208 33.15 19.96 -7.95
CA LEU A 208 33.03 20.34 -6.54
C LEU A 208 32.63 19.14 -5.65
N GLY A 209 32.87 19.27 -4.34
CA GLY A 209 32.53 18.24 -3.35
C GLY A 209 33.60 17.17 -3.12
N PRO A 210 33.37 16.23 -2.19
CA PRO A 210 34.33 15.23 -1.77
C PRO A 210 34.49 14.14 -2.83
N ARG A 211 35.68 13.53 -2.86
CA ARG A 211 36.03 12.37 -3.71
C ARG A 211 36.39 11.13 -2.90
N ARG A 212 36.20 11.19 -1.59
CA ARG A 212 36.52 10.16 -0.61
C ARG A 212 35.50 10.18 0.51
N GLY A 213 35.35 9.04 1.17
CA GLY A 213 34.29 8.84 2.15
C GLY A 213 32.93 8.71 1.47
N SER A 214 31.87 9.00 2.22
CA SER A 214 30.48 8.96 1.74
C SER A 214 29.67 10.12 2.27
N LEU A 215 28.64 10.52 1.55
CA LEU A 215 27.63 11.45 2.04
C LEU A 215 26.44 10.65 2.58
N ALA A 216 26.12 10.82 3.85
CA ALA A 216 24.95 10.24 4.49
C ALA A 216 23.87 11.32 4.68
N LEU A 217 22.67 11.06 4.18
CA LEU A 217 21.53 11.96 4.22
C LEU A 217 20.54 11.54 5.29
N PHE A 218 20.14 12.52 6.09
CA PHE A 218 19.09 12.41 7.10
C PHE A 218 18.06 13.49 6.87
N ILE A 219 16.80 13.22 7.20
CA ILE A 219 15.72 14.20 7.11
C ILE A 219 14.90 14.26 8.40
N HIS A 220 14.30 15.41 8.65
CA HIS A 220 13.52 15.65 9.84
C HIS A 220 12.18 14.94 9.71
N PRO A 221 11.78 14.11 10.70
CA PRO A 221 10.63 13.24 10.58
C PRO A 221 9.30 13.95 10.42
N ARG A 222 9.16 15.29 10.45
CA ARG A 222 7.83 15.95 10.35
C ARG A 222 7.68 16.97 9.24
N ASP A 223 8.76 17.56 8.77
CA ASP A 223 8.70 18.70 7.83
C ASP A 223 9.77 18.65 6.74
N GLY A 224 10.59 17.60 6.69
CA GLY A 224 11.46 17.32 5.55
C GLY A 224 12.79 18.07 5.54
N ASP A 225 13.08 18.96 6.51
CA ASP A 225 14.42 19.57 6.67
C ASP A 225 15.51 18.48 6.64
N ALA A 226 16.66 18.73 6.01
CA ALA A 226 17.70 17.71 5.87
C ALA A 226 18.98 18.05 6.63
N ALA A 227 19.69 17.00 7.07
CA ALA A 227 21.08 17.06 7.49
C ALA A 227 21.92 16.18 6.55
N LEU A 228 23.01 16.74 6.05
CA LEU A 228 23.98 16.02 5.25
C LEU A 228 25.25 15.83 6.08
N VAL A 229 25.71 14.58 6.17
CA VAL A 229 26.90 14.20 6.96
C VAL A 229 27.94 13.62 6.03
N HIS A 230 29.13 14.21 6.00
CA HIS A 230 30.28 13.63 5.32
C HIS A 230 30.97 12.63 6.26
N VAL A 231 30.78 11.34 5.96
CA VAL A 231 31.40 10.22 6.66
C VAL A 231 32.76 9.95 6.03
N HIS A 232 33.83 9.98 6.82
CA HIS A 232 35.19 9.84 6.32
C HIS A 232 35.60 8.36 6.23
N GLU A 233 35.24 7.58 7.25
CA GLU A 233 35.53 6.16 7.39
C GLU A 233 34.27 5.45 7.90
N ALA A 234 33.55 4.81 6.98
CA ALA A 234 32.30 4.12 7.31
C ALA A 234 32.56 2.98 8.31
N GLY A 235 31.93 3.07 9.49
CA GLY A 235 31.99 2.03 10.52
C GLY A 235 31.00 0.89 10.31
N GLU A 236 30.62 0.26 11.43
CA GLU A 236 29.56 -0.75 11.47
C GLU A 236 28.17 -0.12 11.27
N PRO A 237 27.19 -0.87 10.73
CA PRO A 237 25.81 -0.40 10.64
C PRO A 237 25.24 -0.01 12.01
N VAL A 238 24.57 1.14 12.08
CA VAL A 238 24.00 1.69 13.32
C VAL A 238 22.48 1.72 13.25
N GLU A 239 21.82 1.24 14.29
CA GLU A 239 20.35 1.30 14.40
C GLU A 239 19.87 2.72 14.76
N PRO A 240 18.70 3.14 14.26
CA PRO A 240 18.14 4.42 14.65
C PRO A 240 17.84 4.45 16.16
N PRO A 241 17.99 5.61 16.82
CA PRO A 241 17.79 5.74 18.27
C PRO A 241 16.33 5.47 18.69
N HIS A 242 15.39 5.65 17.78
CA HIS A 242 13.97 5.32 17.96
C HIS A 242 13.43 4.67 16.68
N PRO A 243 12.46 3.75 16.78
CA PRO A 243 11.70 3.30 15.62
C PRO A 243 11.02 4.47 14.92
N LEU A 244 10.78 4.33 13.61
CA LEU A 244 10.03 5.32 12.83
C LEU A 244 8.60 5.42 13.37
N ASP A 245 8.12 6.65 13.58
CA ASP A 245 6.75 6.95 14.02
C ASP A 245 5.79 6.90 12.81
N PRO A 246 4.93 5.89 12.68
CA PRO A 246 4.05 5.75 11.52
C PRO A 246 2.99 6.87 11.44
N GLY A 247 2.62 7.47 12.58
CA GLY A 247 1.54 8.46 12.67
C GLY A 247 2.00 9.91 12.59
N GLY A 248 3.31 10.14 12.48
CA GLY A 248 3.91 11.46 12.54
C GLY A 248 5.15 11.62 11.67
N SER A 249 5.36 10.76 10.69
CA SER A 249 6.48 10.84 9.75
C SER A 249 6.13 11.73 8.54
N PHE A 250 7.10 12.51 8.07
CA PHE A 250 7.05 13.30 6.83
C PHE A 250 6.88 12.37 5.62
N PHE A 251 7.35 11.14 5.75
CA PHE A 251 7.09 10.05 4.83
C PHE A 251 5.90 9.24 5.27
N ALA A 252 5.22 8.70 4.28
CA ALA A 252 4.25 7.65 4.52
C ALA A 252 4.43 6.54 3.47
N PRO A 253 4.04 5.30 3.81
CA PRO A 253 4.05 4.20 2.86
C PRO A 253 3.31 4.58 1.58
N HIS A 254 3.87 4.21 0.44
CA HIS A 254 3.34 4.58 -0.87
C HIS A 254 1.89 4.09 -1.08
N GLY A 255 1.11 4.87 -1.84
CA GLY A 255 -0.27 4.53 -2.22
C GLY A 255 -1.27 4.69 -1.07
N GLY A 256 -2.31 3.84 -1.04
CA GLY A 256 -3.36 3.86 -0.02
C GLY A 256 -2.92 3.42 1.37
N LEU A 257 -1.67 2.95 1.54
CA LEU A 257 -1.14 2.43 2.80
C LEU A 257 -0.90 3.52 3.87
N ARG A 258 -0.76 4.78 3.43
CA ARG A 258 -0.58 5.92 4.35
C ARG A 258 -1.84 6.36 5.09
N PHE A 259 -3.01 5.93 4.66
CA PHE A 259 -4.28 6.35 5.24
C PHE A 259 -5.21 5.18 5.54
N GLY A 260 -6.13 5.39 6.48
CA GLY A 260 -7.22 4.47 6.73
C GLY A 260 -6.79 3.17 7.41
N ASP A 261 -7.56 2.11 7.16
CA ASP A 261 -7.51 0.91 7.99
C ASP A 261 -6.31 -0.01 7.72
N LEU A 262 -5.53 0.25 6.65
CA LEU A 262 -4.37 -0.58 6.28
C LEU A 262 -3.06 -0.15 6.93
N MET A 263 -2.98 1.10 7.39
CA MET A 263 -1.78 1.68 8.02
C MET A 263 -1.17 0.80 9.12
N PRO A 264 -1.94 0.13 10.02
CA PRO A 264 -1.36 -0.73 11.06
C PRO A 264 -0.59 -1.95 10.55
N PHE A 265 -0.80 -2.34 9.29
CA PHE A 265 -0.16 -3.51 8.68
C PHE A 265 1.06 -3.15 7.84
N ALA A 266 1.26 -1.87 7.52
CA ALA A 266 2.40 -1.41 6.73
C ALA A 266 3.71 -1.41 7.55
N ARG A 267 4.83 -1.62 6.87
CA ARG A 267 6.16 -1.58 7.47
C ARG A 267 6.59 -0.11 7.63
N ALA A 268 6.71 0.35 8.87
CA ALA A 268 7.27 1.67 9.19
C ALA A 268 8.80 1.63 9.10
N ALA A 269 9.33 1.40 7.90
CA ALA A 269 10.76 1.37 7.60
C ALA A 269 11.01 1.67 6.11
N PHE A 270 12.24 2.09 5.79
CA PHE A 270 12.72 2.11 4.41
C PHE A 270 13.52 0.83 4.13
N PRO A 271 13.21 0.08 3.07
CA PRO A 271 13.99 -1.08 2.69
C PRO A 271 15.42 -0.66 2.35
N GLU A 272 16.41 -1.49 2.69
CA GLU A 272 17.81 -1.23 2.39
C GLU A 272 18.13 -1.68 0.96
N TRP A 273 18.12 -0.76 0.01
CA TRP A 273 18.41 -1.07 -1.39
C TRP A 273 19.83 -0.64 -1.77
N PRO A 274 20.72 -1.59 -2.11
CA PRO A 274 21.98 -1.26 -2.77
C PRO A 274 21.70 -0.58 -4.10
N VAL A 275 22.51 0.42 -4.45
CA VAL A 275 22.35 1.15 -5.72
C VAL A 275 23.63 1.15 -6.53
N ASP A 276 23.46 1.06 -7.84
CA ASP A 276 24.50 1.33 -8.82
C ASP A 276 24.50 2.80 -9.19
N LEU A 277 25.69 3.42 -9.18
CA LEU A 277 25.88 4.79 -9.62
C LEU A 277 26.16 4.80 -11.11
N VAL A 278 25.12 5.04 -11.92
CA VAL A 278 25.20 5.07 -13.38
C VAL A 278 25.41 6.50 -13.85
N ALA A 279 26.59 6.79 -14.40
CA ALA A 279 26.87 8.09 -15.00
C ALA A 279 26.18 8.21 -16.36
N VAL A 280 25.43 9.29 -16.55
CA VAL A 280 24.74 9.63 -17.81
C VAL A 280 25.31 10.95 -18.32
N ARG A 281 25.77 10.97 -19.57
CA ARG A 281 26.25 12.18 -20.26
C ARG A 281 25.33 12.52 -21.43
N PRO A 282 25.42 13.75 -21.98
CA PRO A 282 24.62 14.12 -23.14
C PRO A 282 24.81 13.13 -24.30
N GLY A 283 23.72 12.52 -24.75
CA GLY A 283 23.70 11.50 -25.81
C GLY A 283 23.82 10.05 -25.34
N ASP A 284 24.11 9.78 -24.06
CA ASP A 284 24.04 8.44 -23.49
C ASP A 284 22.57 8.00 -23.33
N ALA A 285 22.32 6.69 -23.34
CA ALA A 285 21.01 6.15 -22.96
C ALA A 285 20.79 6.35 -21.45
N ASP A 286 19.68 6.99 -21.08
CA ASP A 286 19.28 7.12 -19.68
C ASP A 286 18.56 5.84 -19.22
N PRO A 287 19.02 5.15 -18.16
CA PRO A 287 18.32 3.97 -17.63
C PRO A 287 16.98 4.31 -16.97
N ARG A 288 16.73 5.59 -16.64
CA ARG A 288 15.45 6.02 -16.07
C ARG A 288 14.34 6.04 -17.12
N GLN A 289 13.21 5.42 -16.81
CA GLN A 289 12.02 5.38 -17.66
C GLN A 289 10.94 6.31 -17.09
N ALA A 290 11.07 7.61 -17.36
CA ALA A 290 10.20 8.65 -16.79
C ALA A 290 8.71 8.45 -17.14
N ASP A 291 8.45 8.01 -18.37
CA ASP A 291 7.12 7.95 -18.97
C ASP A 291 6.92 6.55 -19.56
N GLY A 292 6.16 5.70 -18.89
CA GLY A 292 5.77 4.40 -19.45
C GLY A 292 4.75 4.59 -20.58
N GLU A 293 4.88 3.84 -21.69
CA GLU A 293 3.99 3.90 -22.86
C GLU A 293 2.49 3.73 -22.51
N ASP A 294 2.19 3.03 -21.40
CA ASP A 294 0.81 2.74 -20.96
C ASP A 294 0.27 3.71 -19.88
N GLY A 295 1.11 4.60 -19.32
CA GLY A 295 0.76 5.46 -18.16
C GLY A 295 0.49 4.71 -16.84
N ASP A 296 0.08 3.44 -16.91
CA ASP A 296 -0.29 2.59 -15.80
C ASP A 296 0.97 1.94 -15.17
N GLY A 297 1.11 2.05 -13.84
CA GLY A 297 2.15 1.35 -13.09
C GLY A 297 1.86 -0.16 -12.97
N PRO A 298 2.88 -1.00 -12.68
CA PRO A 298 2.74 -2.45 -12.62
C PRO A 298 1.62 -2.94 -11.67
N GLY A 299 1.45 -2.27 -10.53
CA GLY A 299 0.36 -2.57 -9.59
C GLY A 299 -1.03 -2.32 -10.14
N PHE A 300 -1.21 -1.26 -10.94
CA PHE A 300 -2.49 -0.95 -11.56
C PHE A 300 -2.80 -1.91 -12.72
N ARG A 301 -1.78 -2.32 -13.49
CA ARG A 301 -1.92 -3.37 -14.50
C ARG A 301 -2.37 -4.69 -13.88
N LEU A 302 -1.73 -5.12 -12.79
CA LEU A 302 -2.12 -6.32 -12.05
C LEU A 302 -3.55 -6.20 -11.48
N TYR A 303 -3.91 -5.04 -10.93
CA TYR A 303 -5.27 -4.76 -10.45
C TYR A 303 -6.32 -4.93 -11.55
N ARG A 304 -6.06 -4.41 -12.76
CA ARG A 304 -6.99 -4.48 -13.89
C ARG A 304 -7.17 -5.89 -14.45
N LEU A 305 -6.08 -6.65 -14.53
CA LEU A 305 -6.10 -8.01 -15.10
C LEU A 305 -6.81 -9.02 -14.19
N GLY A 306 -6.86 -8.77 -12.88
CA GLY A 306 -7.32 -9.77 -11.92
C GLY A 306 -6.23 -10.79 -11.61
N TYR A 307 -6.25 -11.35 -10.40
CA TYR A 307 -5.30 -12.36 -9.94
C TYR A 307 -5.90 -13.12 -8.75
N ASP A 308 -5.32 -14.26 -8.41
CA ASP A 308 -5.72 -15.06 -7.24
C ASP A 308 -4.53 -15.15 -6.28
N ILE A 309 -4.68 -14.67 -5.05
CA ILE A 309 -3.61 -14.73 -4.06
C ILE A 309 -3.36 -16.15 -3.53
N ALA A 310 -4.21 -17.12 -3.89
CA ALA A 310 -3.93 -18.53 -3.68
C ALA A 310 -2.81 -19.06 -4.60
N ASP A 311 -2.42 -18.30 -5.63
CA ASP A 311 -1.19 -18.57 -6.37
C ASP A 311 0.02 -18.51 -5.41
N PRO A 312 0.93 -19.52 -5.43
CA PRO A 312 2.15 -19.53 -4.63
C PRO A 312 3.01 -18.25 -4.70
N ALA A 313 2.87 -17.46 -5.77
CA ALA A 313 3.54 -16.18 -5.91
C ALA A 313 3.13 -15.13 -4.87
N PHE A 314 1.91 -15.22 -4.32
CA PHE A 314 1.38 -14.26 -3.35
C PHE A 314 1.23 -14.84 -1.93
N HIS A 315 1.75 -16.05 -1.70
CA HIS A 315 1.65 -16.66 -0.38
C HIS A 315 2.41 -15.81 0.65
N PRO A 316 1.90 -15.74 1.90
CA PRO A 316 2.70 -15.26 3.02
C PRO A 316 4.02 -16.03 3.12
N PHE A 317 5.09 -15.34 3.51
CA PHE A 317 6.44 -15.93 3.64
C PHE A 317 6.98 -15.86 5.07
N ASP A 318 6.24 -15.24 5.98
CA ASP A 318 6.53 -15.21 7.42
C ASP A 318 5.25 -15.03 8.25
N TRP A 319 5.37 -15.11 9.59
CA TRP A 319 4.23 -14.86 10.47
C TRP A 319 3.66 -13.43 10.36
N PRO A 320 4.47 -12.36 10.30
CA PRO A 320 3.96 -11.00 10.07
C PRO A 320 3.06 -10.86 8.84
N SER A 321 3.48 -11.35 7.67
CA SER A 321 2.69 -11.30 6.43
C SER A 321 1.43 -12.17 6.50
N MET A 322 1.50 -13.35 7.13
CA MET A 322 0.36 -14.23 7.34
C MET A 322 -0.68 -13.61 8.30
N LEU A 323 -0.22 -13.00 9.38
CA LEU A 323 -1.09 -12.30 10.33
C LEU A 323 -1.74 -11.08 9.68
N ALA A 324 -0.98 -10.28 8.94
CA ALA A 324 -1.54 -9.15 8.20
C ALA A 324 -2.66 -9.59 7.24
N MET A 325 -2.46 -10.71 6.52
CA MET A 325 -3.48 -11.28 5.64
C MET A 325 -4.79 -11.59 6.37
N VAL A 326 -4.73 -12.35 7.46
CA VAL A 326 -5.94 -12.78 8.18
C VAL A 326 -6.62 -11.64 8.94
N GLU A 327 -5.86 -10.65 9.41
CA GLU A 327 -6.42 -9.45 10.05
C GLU A 327 -7.10 -8.52 9.03
N ILE A 328 -6.53 -8.35 7.83
CA ILE A 328 -7.18 -7.63 6.72
C ILE A 328 -8.48 -8.34 6.32
N LEU A 329 -8.45 -9.66 6.20
CA LEU A 329 -9.64 -10.46 5.92
C LEU A 329 -10.70 -10.28 7.03
N ALA A 330 -10.31 -10.39 8.30
CA ALA A 330 -11.21 -10.21 9.45
C ALA A 330 -11.87 -8.81 9.44
N MET A 331 -11.06 -7.77 9.21
CA MET A 331 -11.50 -6.39 9.13
C MET A 331 -12.52 -6.18 8.00
N ARG A 332 -12.26 -6.73 6.80
CA ARG A 332 -13.18 -6.62 5.66
C ARG A 332 -14.42 -7.48 5.86
N ILE A 333 -14.29 -8.62 6.55
CA ILE A 333 -15.44 -9.42 6.99
C ILE A 333 -16.40 -8.58 7.82
N GLU A 334 -15.89 -7.92 8.86
CA GLU A 334 -16.71 -7.11 9.76
C GLU A 334 -17.37 -5.92 9.03
N ARG A 335 -16.64 -5.25 8.12
CA ARG A 335 -17.16 -4.08 7.39
C ARG A 335 -18.22 -4.46 6.35
N TYR A 336 -17.98 -5.46 5.52
CA TYR A 336 -18.84 -5.76 4.37
C TYR A 336 -19.99 -6.72 4.70
N TRP A 337 -19.87 -7.48 5.78
CA TRP A 337 -20.91 -8.42 6.23
C TRP A 337 -21.55 -8.03 7.55
N LYS A 338 -21.51 -6.74 7.89
CA LYS A 338 -22.32 -6.25 9.00
C LYS A 338 -23.80 -6.40 8.66
N GLU A 339 -24.51 -7.20 9.44
CA GLU A 339 -25.97 -7.22 9.39
C GLU A 339 -26.49 -5.86 9.84
N VAL A 340 -27.24 -5.19 8.97
CA VAL A 340 -27.88 -3.91 9.28
C VAL A 340 -29.32 -4.21 9.67
N GLU A 341 -29.71 -3.76 10.87
CA GLU A 341 -31.11 -3.80 11.29
C GLU A 341 -31.91 -2.75 10.51
N GLY A 342 -32.98 -3.17 9.83
CA GLY A 342 -33.90 -2.29 9.11
C GLY A 342 -34.17 -2.72 7.66
N PRO A 343 -35.07 -2.00 6.95
CA PRO A 343 -35.31 -2.23 5.53
C PRO A 343 -34.03 -1.95 4.75
N SER A 344 -33.67 -2.84 3.83
CA SER A 344 -32.50 -2.63 2.98
C SER A 344 -32.70 -1.41 2.07
N PRO A 345 -31.61 -0.79 1.57
CA PRO A 345 -31.72 0.24 0.54
C PRO A 345 -32.54 -0.22 -0.68
N ILE A 346 -32.47 -1.50 -1.02
CA ILE A 346 -33.23 -2.11 -2.12
C ILE A 346 -34.73 -2.12 -1.80
N ASP A 347 -35.12 -2.50 -0.57
CA ASP A 347 -36.53 -2.47 -0.13
C ASP A 347 -37.12 -1.07 -0.17
N THR A 348 -36.31 -0.08 0.22
CA THR A 348 -36.71 1.34 0.19
C THR A 348 -36.90 1.82 -1.26
N GLN A 349 -36.01 1.41 -2.17
CA GLN A 349 -36.13 1.71 -3.60
C GLN A 349 -37.35 1.03 -4.21
N LEU A 350 -37.58 -0.26 -3.94
CA LEU A 350 -38.76 -1.00 -4.39
C LEU A 350 -40.06 -0.30 -3.96
N ALA A 351 -40.19 0.00 -2.67
CA ALA A 351 -41.37 0.70 -2.14
C ALA A 351 -41.55 2.10 -2.78
N SER A 352 -40.46 2.79 -3.11
CA SER A 352 -40.50 4.07 -3.82
C SER A 352 -41.02 3.93 -5.25
N VAL A 353 -40.55 2.93 -5.99
CA VAL A 353 -41.01 2.64 -7.36
C VAL A 353 -42.47 2.22 -7.37
N GLU A 354 -42.91 1.41 -6.41
CA GLU A 354 -44.30 1.01 -6.28
C GLU A 354 -45.22 2.21 -6.02
N ARG A 355 -44.82 3.15 -5.16
CA ARG A 355 -45.56 4.41 -4.96
C ARG A 355 -45.63 5.26 -6.22
N ARG A 356 -44.53 5.33 -6.99
CA ARG A 356 -44.48 6.08 -8.27
C ARG A 356 -45.39 5.45 -9.32
N LEU A 357 -45.47 4.13 -9.38
CA LEU A 357 -46.40 3.40 -10.25
C LEU A 357 -47.85 3.73 -9.92
N VAL A 358 -48.23 3.71 -8.64
CA VAL A 358 -49.61 4.05 -8.21
C VAL A 358 -49.96 5.49 -8.61
N LYS A 359 -49.09 6.45 -8.31
CA LYS A 359 -49.30 7.85 -8.69
C LYS A 359 -49.42 8.04 -10.20
N HIS A 360 -48.60 7.32 -10.97
CA HIS A 360 -48.68 7.35 -12.43
C HIS A 360 -50.00 6.75 -12.94
N ASP A 361 -50.45 5.65 -12.34
CA ASP A 361 -51.75 5.03 -12.67
C ASP A 361 -52.93 5.95 -12.28
N ASP A 362 -52.76 6.81 -11.26
CA ASP A 362 -53.70 7.88 -10.87
C ASP A 362 -53.61 9.13 -11.78
N GLY A 363 -52.72 9.14 -12.77
CA GLY A 363 -52.61 10.19 -13.80
C GLY A 363 -51.48 11.21 -13.60
N GLU A 364 -50.63 11.06 -12.59
CA GLU A 364 -49.41 11.88 -12.47
C GLU A 364 -48.37 11.48 -13.55
N LYS A 365 -47.62 12.45 -14.07
CA LYS A 365 -46.55 12.17 -15.03
C LYS A 365 -45.27 11.79 -14.29
N ASP A 366 -44.61 10.72 -14.73
CA ASP A 366 -43.27 10.34 -14.28
C ASP A 366 -42.26 10.45 -15.44
N PRO A 367 -41.04 10.98 -15.22
CA PRO A 367 -40.03 11.11 -16.27
C PRO A 367 -39.65 9.80 -16.97
N LEU A 368 -39.73 8.65 -16.29
CA LEU A 368 -39.43 7.34 -16.88
C LEU A 368 -40.62 6.75 -17.64
N GLY A 369 -41.81 7.35 -17.50
CA GLY A 369 -43.07 6.77 -17.95
C GLY A 369 -43.41 5.44 -17.24
N ARG A 370 -44.61 4.94 -17.51
CA ARG A 370 -45.09 3.69 -16.89
C ARG A 370 -44.20 2.48 -17.20
N GLU A 371 -43.78 2.32 -18.46
CA GLU A 371 -42.94 1.19 -18.89
C GLU A 371 -41.56 1.23 -18.20
N GLY A 372 -40.95 2.40 -18.08
CA GLY A 372 -39.67 2.54 -17.38
C GLY A 372 -39.78 2.26 -15.88
N LEU A 373 -40.89 2.65 -15.25
CA LEU A 373 -41.16 2.28 -13.85
C LEU A 373 -41.37 0.77 -13.66
N VAL A 374 -42.04 0.09 -14.61
CA VAL A 374 -42.22 -1.37 -14.58
C VAL A 374 -40.88 -2.08 -14.74
N ASN A 375 -40.05 -1.65 -15.69
CA ASN A 375 -38.70 -2.19 -15.89
C ASN A 375 -37.83 -2.01 -14.63
N MET A 376 -37.86 -0.83 -14.02
CA MET A 376 -37.12 -0.54 -12.81
C MET A 376 -37.59 -1.38 -11.62
N ARG A 377 -38.91 -1.60 -11.48
CA ARG A 377 -39.44 -2.50 -10.45
C ARG A 377 -38.94 -3.93 -10.66
N ALA A 378 -38.97 -4.43 -11.90
CA ALA A 378 -38.51 -5.77 -12.22
C ALA A 378 -37.01 -5.95 -11.92
N ALA A 379 -36.16 -5.01 -12.36
CA ALA A 379 -34.73 -5.04 -12.08
C ALA A 379 -34.41 -4.96 -10.58
N LEU A 380 -35.14 -4.11 -9.82
CA LEU A 380 -34.99 -4.04 -8.37
C LEU A 380 -35.45 -5.32 -7.65
N GLN A 381 -36.46 -6.01 -8.16
CA GLN A 381 -36.91 -7.29 -7.60
C GLN A 381 -35.86 -8.38 -7.86
N GLU A 382 -35.31 -8.44 -9.07
CA GLU A 382 -34.21 -9.35 -9.40
C GLU A 382 -32.97 -9.07 -8.54
N LEU A 383 -32.62 -7.78 -8.35
CA LEU A 383 -31.55 -7.35 -7.46
C LEU A 383 -31.81 -7.75 -6.00
N HIS A 384 -33.05 -7.60 -5.51
CA HIS A 384 -33.43 -7.99 -4.17
C HIS A 384 -33.21 -9.50 -3.95
N ASP A 385 -33.70 -10.32 -4.88
CA ASP A 385 -33.63 -11.78 -4.78
C ASP A 385 -32.18 -12.28 -4.92
N ALA A 386 -31.41 -11.72 -5.86
CA ALA A 386 -30.00 -11.99 -6.02
C ALA A 386 -29.19 -11.58 -4.77
N ALA A 387 -29.48 -10.42 -4.19
CA ALA A 387 -28.82 -9.94 -2.97
C ALA A 387 -29.14 -10.82 -1.76
N ALA A 388 -30.38 -11.33 -1.65
CA ALA A 388 -30.76 -12.27 -0.60
C ALA A 388 -30.01 -13.61 -0.74
N ALA A 389 -29.92 -14.15 -1.96
CA ALA A 389 -29.15 -15.38 -2.24
C ALA A 389 -27.65 -15.19 -1.95
N ALA A 390 -27.06 -14.08 -2.40
CA ALA A 390 -25.66 -13.75 -2.13
C ALA A 390 -25.39 -13.59 -0.63
N ARG A 391 -26.30 -12.95 0.12
CA ARG A 391 -26.18 -12.82 1.59
C ARG A 391 -26.14 -14.18 2.27
N ALA A 392 -27.03 -15.10 1.88
CA ALA A 392 -27.06 -16.45 2.44
C ALA A 392 -25.77 -17.24 2.13
N ALA A 393 -25.32 -17.22 0.88
CA ALA A 393 -24.06 -17.86 0.48
C ALA A 393 -22.87 -17.28 1.23
N ASN A 394 -22.78 -15.96 1.31
CA ASN A 394 -21.63 -15.31 1.92
C ASN A 394 -21.64 -15.39 3.45
N HIS A 395 -22.78 -15.61 4.10
CA HIS A 395 -22.83 -15.92 5.53
C HIS A 395 -22.09 -17.23 5.85
N VAL A 396 -22.23 -18.24 4.99
CA VAL A 396 -21.46 -19.50 5.12
C VAL A 396 -19.97 -19.26 4.87
N ALA A 397 -19.64 -18.46 3.85
CA ALA A 397 -18.26 -18.09 3.53
C ALA A 397 -17.57 -17.39 4.70
N ARG A 398 -18.25 -16.41 5.31
CA ARG A 398 -17.79 -15.69 6.51
C ARG A 398 -17.46 -16.65 7.65
N PHE A 399 -18.35 -17.57 7.98
CA PHE A 399 -18.14 -18.50 9.09
C PHE A 399 -16.90 -19.38 8.89
N ARG A 400 -16.68 -19.88 7.66
CA ARG A 400 -15.48 -20.66 7.31
C ARG A 400 -14.20 -19.83 7.38
N ALA A 401 -14.25 -18.58 6.91
CA ALA A 401 -13.12 -17.66 6.98
C ALA A 401 -12.74 -17.31 8.42
N GLU A 402 -13.72 -17.04 9.29
CA GLU A 402 -13.50 -16.79 10.73
C GLU A 402 -12.80 -17.97 11.43
N GLU A 403 -13.14 -19.22 11.07
CA GLU A 403 -12.46 -20.41 11.59
C GLU A 403 -10.98 -20.48 11.17
N ILE A 404 -10.68 -20.19 9.91
CA ILE A 404 -9.29 -20.14 9.41
C ILE A 404 -8.50 -19.05 10.11
N ILE A 405 -9.10 -17.86 10.29
CA ILE A 405 -8.48 -16.74 11.01
C ILE A 405 -8.09 -17.15 12.44
N ASP A 406 -9.00 -17.80 13.17
CA ASP A 406 -8.74 -18.26 14.54
C ASP A 406 -7.60 -19.30 14.60
N ILE A 407 -7.56 -20.24 13.64
CA ILE A 407 -6.49 -21.25 13.54
C ILE A 407 -5.12 -20.58 13.32
N VAL A 408 -5.06 -19.60 12.42
CA VAL A 408 -3.82 -18.87 12.12
C VAL A 408 -3.33 -18.08 13.34
N ARG A 409 -4.24 -17.36 14.02
CA ARG A 409 -3.93 -16.61 15.25
C ARG A 409 -3.38 -17.52 16.35
N GLU A 410 -4.01 -18.68 16.56
CA GLU A 410 -3.55 -19.65 17.56
C GLU A 410 -2.17 -20.23 17.18
N SER A 411 -1.98 -20.59 15.92
CA SER A 411 -0.74 -21.18 15.40
C SER A 411 0.45 -20.23 15.49
N ALA A 412 0.26 -18.95 15.16
CA ALA A 412 1.30 -17.92 15.24
C ALA A 412 1.91 -17.77 16.64
N THR A 413 1.15 -18.11 17.70
CA THR A 413 1.64 -18.04 19.09
C THR A 413 2.39 -19.29 19.55
N ARG A 414 2.33 -20.40 18.80
CA ARG A 414 2.78 -21.72 19.25
C ARG A 414 3.75 -22.42 18.31
N MET A 415 3.78 -22.04 17.04
CA MET A 415 4.48 -22.76 15.99
C MET A 415 5.47 -21.86 15.26
N ALA A 416 6.53 -22.46 14.71
CA ALA A 416 7.35 -21.79 13.73
C ALA A 416 6.58 -21.67 12.41
N PHE A 417 6.84 -20.62 11.64
CA PHE A 417 6.24 -20.44 10.33
C PHE A 417 6.80 -21.48 9.34
N THR A 418 5.95 -22.02 8.47
CA THR A 418 6.39 -22.84 7.33
C THR A 418 5.61 -22.48 6.07
N ALA A 419 6.28 -22.55 4.91
CA ALA A 419 5.62 -22.33 3.62
C ALA A 419 4.53 -23.38 3.33
N THR A 420 4.67 -24.60 3.86
CA THR A 420 3.65 -25.65 3.74
C THR A 420 2.37 -25.28 4.47
N ASP A 421 2.47 -24.74 5.69
CA ASP A 421 1.30 -24.28 6.44
C ASP A 421 0.64 -23.09 5.74
N ALA A 422 1.44 -22.18 5.18
CA ALA A 422 0.90 -21.07 4.39
C ALA A 422 0.12 -21.54 3.16
N ALA A 423 0.68 -22.49 2.40
CA ALA A 423 -0.01 -23.08 1.24
C ALA A 423 -1.33 -23.77 1.64
N ALA A 424 -1.36 -24.47 2.78
CA ALA A 424 -2.57 -25.13 3.27
C ALA A 424 -3.66 -24.11 3.68
N VAL A 425 -3.27 -22.99 4.30
CA VAL A 425 -4.19 -21.88 4.60
C VAL A 425 -4.75 -21.27 3.32
N MET A 426 -3.90 -21.05 2.31
CA MET A 426 -4.33 -20.50 1.02
C MET A 426 -5.26 -21.43 0.26
N GLU A 427 -4.99 -22.74 0.24
CA GLU A 427 -5.88 -23.75 -0.33
C GLU A 427 -7.25 -23.75 0.37
N ALA A 428 -7.26 -23.68 1.71
CA ALA A 428 -8.49 -23.62 2.49
C ALA A 428 -9.30 -22.34 2.22
N LEU A 429 -8.64 -21.19 2.08
CA LEU A 429 -9.29 -19.92 1.73
C LEU A 429 -9.82 -19.93 0.29
N GLN A 430 -9.07 -20.50 -0.66
CA GLN A 430 -9.47 -20.60 -2.07
C GLN A 430 -10.74 -21.46 -2.23
N ALA A 431 -10.89 -22.50 -1.41
CA ALA A 431 -12.08 -23.35 -1.39
C ALA A 431 -13.35 -22.64 -0.88
N ILE A 432 -13.22 -21.46 -0.26
CA ILE A 432 -14.36 -20.65 0.16
C ILE A 432 -14.84 -19.81 -1.01
N THR A 433 -16.11 -19.95 -1.37
CA THR A 433 -16.73 -19.16 -2.44
C THR A 433 -17.46 -17.94 -1.89
N TRP A 434 -17.29 -16.80 -2.54
CA TRP A 434 -18.01 -15.54 -2.32
C TRP A 434 -18.90 -15.23 -3.54
N VAL A 435 -20.06 -14.61 -3.32
CA VAL A 435 -20.98 -14.11 -4.35
C VAL A 435 -21.13 -12.58 -4.28
N LYS A 436 -20.82 -11.87 -5.37
CA LYS A 436 -21.04 -10.43 -5.55
C LYS A 436 -22.18 -10.23 -6.54
N VAL A 437 -23.17 -9.43 -6.17
CA VAL A 437 -24.20 -8.97 -7.11
C VAL A 437 -23.77 -7.64 -7.74
N LEU A 438 -23.83 -7.57 -9.07
CA LEU A 438 -23.46 -6.44 -9.89
C LEU A 438 -24.71 -5.89 -10.58
N ARG A 439 -24.73 -4.56 -10.74
CA ARG A 439 -25.73 -3.84 -11.55
C ARG A 439 -24.99 -3.25 -12.73
N LYS A 440 -25.47 -3.55 -13.94
CA LYS A 440 -24.92 -3.02 -15.19
C LYS A 440 -26.03 -2.32 -15.98
N PRO A 441 -25.69 -1.37 -16.86
CA PRO A 441 -26.66 -0.83 -17.81
C PRO A 441 -27.35 -1.95 -18.60
N ASP A 442 -28.67 -1.84 -18.82
CA ASP A 442 -29.39 -2.77 -19.69
C ASP A 442 -28.80 -2.72 -21.11
N PRO A 443 -28.34 -3.84 -21.68
CA PRO A 443 -27.71 -3.85 -23.00
C PRO A 443 -28.66 -3.44 -24.13
N ALA A 444 -29.99 -3.57 -23.91
CA ALA A 444 -31.00 -3.10 -24.84
C ALA A 444 -31.39 -1.62 -24.64
N GLY A 445 -30.79 -0.92 -23.66
CA GLY A 445 -31.02 0.50 -23.41
C GLY A 445 -32.45 0.84 -22.98
N ARG A 446 -33.21 -0.12 -22.45
CA ARG A 446 -34.61 0.13 -22.06
C ARG A 446 -34.65 1.08 -20.86
N PRO A 447 -35.48 2.14 -20.89
CA PRO A 447 -35.61 3.05 -19.75
C PRO A 447 -35.92 2.31 -18.46
N GLY A 448 -35.21 2.66 -17.39
CA GLY A 448 -35.37 2.07 -16.06
C GLY A 448 -34.94 0.61 -15.91
N ALA A 449 -34.54 -0.09 -16.98
CA ALA A 449 -34.02 -1.45 -16.88
C ALA A 449 -32.54 -1.46 -16.50
N GLU A 450 -32.12 -2.49 -15.76
CA GLU A 450 -30.74 -2.78 -15.45
C GLU A 450 -30.48 -4.27 -15.65
N LEU A 451 -29.25 -4.63 -16.00
CA LEU A 451 -28.78 -6.01 -16.01
C LEU A 451 -28.23 -6.35 -14.62
N ILE A 452 -28.82 -7.36 -13.97
CA ILE A 452 -28.37 -7.87 -12.69
C ILE A 452 -27.55 -9.14 -12.91
N GLU A 453 -26.30 -9.14 -12.49
CA GLU A 453 -25.41 -10.30 -12.60
C GLU A 453 -24.93 -10.74 -11.22
N SER A 454 -24.81 -12.04 -11.02
CA SER A 454 -24.18 -12.60 -9.81
C SER A 454 -22.83 -13.20 -10.18
N LEU A 455 -21.76 -12.60 -9.69
CA LEU A 455 -20.40 -13.06 -9.86
C LEU A 455 -19.99 -13.92 -8.67
N THR A 456 -19.66 -15.18 -8.94
CA THR A 456 -19.26 -16.17 -7.93
C THR A 456 -17.77 -16.46 -8.08
N LEU A 457 -16.97 -16.18 -7.04
CA LEU A 457 -15.51 -16.24 -7.08
C LEU A 457 -14.97 -16.97 -5.83
N PRO A 458 -13.78 -17.60 -5.91
CA PRO A 458 -12.98 -17.91 -4.74
C PRO A 458 -12.77 -16.65 -3.88
N LEU A 459 -12.75 -16.81 -2.55
CA LEU A 459 -12.54 -15.71 -1.62
C LEU A 459 -11.17 -15.05 -1.83
N THR A 460 -10.20 -15.79 -2.36
CA THR A 460 -8.83 -15.34 -2.66
C THR A 460 -8.69 -14.66 -4.03
N GLN A 461 -9.73 -14.67 -4.87
CA GLN A 461 -9.64 -14.08 -6.20
C GLN A 461 -9.96 -12.57 -6.18
N HIS A 462 -9.03 -11.76 -6.69
CA HIS A 462 -9.28 -10.37 -7.04
C HIS A 462 -9.94 -10.28 -8.42
N HIS A 463 -10.97 -9.45 -8.51
CA HIS A 463 -11.65 -9.13 -9.75
C HIS A 463 -11.94 -7.61 -9.78
N PRO A 464 -11.72 -6.91 -10.92
CA PRO A 464 -11.88 -5.45 -10.99
C PRO A 464 -13.29 -4.95 -10.63
N ASP A 465 -14.32 -5.75 -10.90
CA ASP A 465 -15.72 -5.44 -10.53
C ASP A 465 -16.12 -5.89 -9.10
N ALA A 466 -15.25 -6.62 -8.40
CA ALA A 466 -15.49 -7.12 -7.04
C ALA A 466 -14.29 -6.98 -6.07
N PRO A 467 -13.60 -5.82 -6.02
CA PRO A 467 -12.43 -5.64 -5.16
C PRO A 467 -12.86 -5.49 -3.70
N LEU A 468 -12.39 -6.34 -2.79
CA LEU A 468 -12.75 -6.24 -1.36
C LEU A 468 -11.57 -6.31 -0.41
N TRP A 469 -10.87 -7.45 -0.34
CA TRP A 469 -9.78 -7.65 0.64
C TRP A 469 -8.49 -8.16 -0.01
N VAL A 470 -8.60 -8.86 -1.14
CA VAL A 470 -7.46 -9.43 -1.86
C VAL A 470 -6.48 -8.34 -2.31
N HIS A 471 -6.99 -7.22 -2.83
CA HIS A 471 -6.13 -6.10 -3.25
C HIS A 471 -5.48 -5.36 -2.08
N ASP A 472 -6.19 -5.23 -0.96
CA ASP A 472 -5.65 -4.66 0.27
C ASP A 472 -4.51 -5.54 0.80
N TYR A 473 -4.73 -6.86 0.82
CA TYR A 473 -3.69 -7.81 1.17
C TYR A 473 -2.50 -7.73 0.22
N HIS A 474 -2.71 -7.72 -1.11
CA HIS A 474 -1.62 -7.60 -2.08
C HIS A 474 -0.78 -6.35 -1.85
N SER A 475 -1.41 -5.21 -1.52
CA SER A 475 -0.70 -3.96 -1.22
C SER A 475 0.23 -4.11 -0.01
N ILE A 476 -0.25 -4.80 1.05
CA ILE A 476 0.54 -5.10 2.24
C ILE A 476 1.58 -6.21 1.98
N TRP A 477 1.24 -7.22 1.20
CA TRP A 477 2.15 -8.27 0.78
C TRP A 477 3.34 -7.68 0.04
N PHE A 478 3.09 -6.80 -0.94
CA PHE A 478 4.16 -6.13 -1.69
C PHE A 478 5.04 -5.28 -0.77
N ASP A 479 4.42 -4.58 0.18
CA ASP A 479 5.14 -3.79 1.17
C ASP A 479 6.05 -4.67 2.03
N HIS A 480 5.58 -5.82 2.52
CA HIS A 480 6.44 -6.74 3.28
C HIS A 480 7.49 -7.41 2.38
N ALA A 481 7.12 -7.77 1.15
CA ALA A 481 7.97 -8.52 0.22
C ALA A 481 9.22 -7.73 -0.15
N LYS A 482 9.11 -6.43 -0.45
CA LYS A 482 10.29 -5.60 -0.76
C LYS A 482 11.25 -5.48 0.42
N HIS A 483 10.74 -5.43 1.65
CA HIS A 483 11.59 -5.40 2.86
C HIS A 483 12.32 -6.73 3.08
N ALA A 484 11.62 -7.85 2.95
CA ALA A 484 12.22 -9.18 3.06
C ALA A 484 13.26 -9.41 1.94
N TYR A 485 12.88 -9.13 0.70
CA TYR A 485 13.70 -9.36 -0.48
C TYR A 485 14.97 -8.50 -0.53
N ALA A 486 14.87 -7.21 -0.16
CA ALA A 486 16.05 -6.34 -0.13
C ALA A 486 17.07 -6.77 0.94
N ALA A 487 16.59 -7.34 2.05
CA ALA A 487 17.43 -7.88 3.11
C ALA A 487 18.05 -9.24 2.71
N ASP A 488 17.22 -10.14 2.16
CA ASP A 488 17.60 -11.48 1.73
C ASP A 488 16.68 -11.94 0.58
N PRO A 489 17.19 -12.01 -0.67
CA PRO A 489 16.41 -12.47 -1.81
C PRO A 489 15.85 -13.89 -1.64
N ASP A 490 16.47 -14.74 -0.82
CA ASP A 490 16.03 -16.12 -0.55
C ASP A 490 14.89 -16.18 0.50
N ALA A 491 14.51 -15.05 1.10
CA ALA A 491 13.33 -14.97 1.96
C ALA A 491 12.02 -15.13 1.18
N LEU A 492 12.03 -14.87 -0.13
CA LEU A 492 10.89 -15.10 -1.02
C LEU A 492 11.03 -16.44 -1.76
N SER A 493 9.91 -17.10 -2.01
CA SER A 493 9.88 -18.31 -2.85
C SER A 493 10.21 -17.97 -4.31
N ASP A 494 10.63 -18.96 -5.10
CA ASP A 494 10.87 -18.79 -6.54
C ASP A 494 9.63 -18.25 -7.28
N ALA A 495 8.44 -18.70 -6.88
CA ALA A 495 7.18 -18.20 -7.44
C ALA A 495 6.94 -16.73 -7.09
N ALA A 496 7.21 -16.33 -5.84
CA ALA A 496 7.07 -14.94 -5.41
C ALA A 496 8.08 -14.04 -6.12
N ARG A 497 9.33 -14.49 -6.27
CA ARG A 497 10.37 -13.76 -7.01
C ARG A 497 10.01 -13.56 -8.48
N ALA A 498 9.44 -14.56 -9.13
CA ALA A 498 9.03 -14.47 -10.54
C ALA A 498 7.99 -13.35 -10.82
N VAL A 499 7.20 -12.97 -9.81
CA VAL A 499 6.26 -11.83 -9.89
C VAL A 499 6.87 -10.56 -9.32
N PHE A 500 7.57 -10.64 -8.20
CA PHE A 500 8.13 -9.49 -7.49
C PHE A 500 9.27 -8.82 -8.26
N GLU A 501 10.20 -9.58 -8.83
CA GLU A 501 11.40 -9.02 -9.47
C GLU A 501 11.07 -8.13 -10.68
N PRO A 502 10.26 -8.56 -11.67
CA PRO A 502 9.88 -7.69 -12.78
C PRO A 502 9.13 -6.44 -12.33
N TYR A 503 8.25 -6.59 -11.32
CA TYR A 503 7.53 -5.46 -10.72
C TYR A 503 8.53 -4.47 -10.10
N ALA A 504 9.43 -4.94 -9.24
CA ALA A 504 10.43 -4.11 -8.59
C ALA A 504 11.39 -3.45 -9.60
N GLN A 505 11.79 -4.15 -10.66
CA GLN A 505 12.65 -3.61 -11.74
C GLN A 505 11.96 -2.46 -12.47
N GLU A 506 10.67 -2.59 -12.79
CA GLU A 506 9.92 -1.51 -13.42
C GLU A 506 9.78 -0.29 -12.50
N LEU A 507 9.50 -0.49 -11.21
CA LEU A 507 9.49 0.61 -10.24
C LEU A 507 10.86 1.26 -10.11
N ALA A 508 11.94 0.47 -10.02
CA ALA A 508 13.31 0.96 -9.95
C ALA A 508 13.69 1.81 -11.17
N ALA A 509 13.22 1.44 -12.37
CA ALA A 509 13.45 2.20 -13.59
C ALA A 509 12.66 3.53 -13.62
N ARG A 510 11.41 3.53 -13.15
CA ARG A 510 10.52 4.71 -13.16
C ARG A 510 10.83 5.72 -12.05
N GLU A 511 11.12 5.20 -10.85
CA GLU A 511 11.24 5.96 -9.59
C GLU A 511 12.71 6.23 -9.21
N MET A 512 13.60 6.25 -10.19
CA MET A 512 15.05 6.26 -9.99
C MET A 512 15.57 7.60 -9.43
N PRO A 513 16.22 7.62 -8.24
CA PRO A 513 16.85 8.82 -7.71
C PRO A 513 18.04 9.30 -8.55
N SER A 514 18.38 10.59 -8.42
CA SER A 514 19.38 11.21 -9.29
C SER A 514 20.21 12.31 -8.62
N ILE A 515 21.44 12.51 -9.12
CA ILE A 515 22.42 13.47 -8.61
C ILE A 515 22.98 14.32 -9.76
N GLY A 516 23.19 15.61 -9.51
CA GLY A 516 23.94 16.54 -10.36
C GLY A 516 23.27 16.98 -11.66
N HIS A 517 21.97 16.70 -11.79
CA HIS A 517 21.12 17.12 -12.91
C HIS A 517 20.26 18.33 -12.53
N ILE A 518 19.69 19.00 -13.53
CA ILE A 518 18.59 19.94 -13.37
C ILE A 518 17.37 19.15 -12.88
N PRO A 519 16.69 19.57 -11.80
CA PRO A 519 15.63 18.79 -11.21
C PRO A 519 14.54 18.35 -12.20
N PHE A 520 14.02 17.13 -12.04
CA PHE A 520 13.05 16.54 -12.99
C PHE A 520 11.69 17.23 -13.00
N ARG A 521 11.36 17.93 -11.92
CA ARG A 521 10.13 18.71 -11.76
C ARG A 521 10.46 20.14 -11.35
N TYR A 522 9.47 21.01 -11.36
CA TYR A 522 9.66 22.41 -11.04
C TYR A 522 10.04 22.58 -9.55
N VAL A 523 11.06 23.40 -9.28
CA VAL A 523 11.55 23.71 -7.93
C VAL A 523 11.79 25.22 -7.84
N HIS A 524 11.07 25.89 -6.95
CA HIS A 524 10.98 27.36 -6.88
C HIS A 524 12.34 28.06 -6.77
N ASP A 525 13.20 27.61 -5.86
CA ASP A 525 14.47 28.30 -5.57
C ASP A 525 15.69 27.66 -6.30
N TYR A 526 15.47 26.85 -7.33
CA TYR A 526 16.58 26.24 -8.08
C TYR A 526 17.20 27.20 -9.10
N ASP A 527 18.52 27.19 -9.18
CA ASP A 527 19.30 27.98 -10.14
C ASP A 527 20.53 27.16 -10.53
N GLU A 528 20.62 26.73 -11.79
CA GLU A 528 21.71 25.86 -12.26
C GLU A 528 23.10 26.50 -12.17
N GLU A 529 23.18 27.83 -12.22
CA GLU A 529 24.46 28.53 -12.17
C GLU A 529 25.04 28.49 -10.76
N SER A 530 24.19 28.69 -9.74
CA SER A 530 24.60 28.83 -8.35
C SER A 530 24.36 27.60 -7.48
N HIS A 531 23.46 26.69 -7.88
CA HIS A 531 23.08 25.49 -7.15
C HIS A 531 23.57 24.20 -7.83
N ALA A 532 23.82 23.20 -7.01
CA ALA A 532 24.06 21.82 -7.42
C ALA A 532 22.98 20.92 -6.80
N THR A 533 22.36 20.07 -7.60
CA THR A 533 21.44 19.04 -7.12
C THR A 533 22.23 17.92 -6.48
N LEU A 534 22.18 17.83 -5.15
CA LEU A 534 22.90 16.81 -4.40
C LEU A 534 22.19 15.48 -4.43
N LEU A 535 20.86 15.49 -4.36
CA LEU A 535 20.02 14.30 -4.49
C LEU A 535 18.59 14.73 -4.81
N GLU A 536 17.98 14.07 -5.79
CA GLU A 536 16.54 14.11 -6.02
C GLU A 536 15.95 12.73 -5.82
N LEU A 537 14.91 12.66 -5.00
CA LEU A 537 14.19 11.45 -4.65
C LEU A 537 12.77 11.54 -5.20
N PRO A 538 12.42 10.77 -6.25
CA PRO A 538 11.04 10.60 -6.64
C PRO A 538 10.23 9.91 -5.54
N THR A 539 8.94 10.23 -5.44
CA THR A 539 7.99 9.35 -4.72
C THR A 539 8.14 7.93 -5.24
N SER A 540 8.24 6.96 -4.32
CA SER A 540 8.60 5.60 -4.69
C SER A 540 7.82 4.54 -3.94
N GLY A 541 7.11 3.70 -4.69
CA GLY A 541 6.52 2.45 -4.21
C GLY A 541 7.57 1.44 -3.73
N LEU A 542 8.72 1.41 -4.40
CA LEU A 542 9.83 0.51 -4.05
C LEU A 542 10.52 0.90 -2.74
N MET A 543 10.65 2.20 -2.45
CA MET A 543 11.33 2.73 -1.27
C MET A 543 10.41 3.03 -0.08
N SER A 544 9.09 2.91 -0.25
CA SER A 544 8.08 3.22 0.79
C SER A 544 8.01 4.69 1.22
N TRP A 545 8.39 5.63 0.35
CA TRP A 545 8.27 7.06 0.63
C TRP A 545 7.40 7.78 -0.39
N MET A 546 6.78 8.85 0.06
CA MET A 546 5.96 9.74 -0.75
C MET A 546 6.20 11.17 -0.30
N PHE A 547 6.27 12.08 -1.26
CA PHE A 547 6.43 13.52 -1.03
C PHE A 547 5.23 14.22 -1.67
N GLY A 548 4.55 15.10 -0.94
CA GLY A 548 3.38 15.81 -1.46
C GLY A 548 2.26 14.89 -1.98
N ASP A 549 1.75 15.20 -3.18
CA ASP A 549 0.77 14.38 -3.91
C ASP A 549 1.46 13.67 -5.10
N VAL A 550 2.50 12.90 -4.78
CA VAL A 550 3.35 12.15 -5.74
C VAL A 550 4.41 13.03 -6.42
N ASP A 551 5.02 13.93 -5.64
CA ASP A 551 6.12 14.81 -6.02
C ASP A 551 7.50 14.23 -5.66
N HIS A 552 8.55 15.00 -5.90
CA HIS A 552 9.93 14.65 -5.63
C HIS A 552 10.47 15.49 -4.46
N LEU A 553 11.30 14.88 -3.59
CA LEU A 553 12.14 15.64 -2.66
C LEU A 553 13.45 16.00 -3.34
N VAL A 554 13.74 17.29 -3.40
CA VAL A 554 14.92 17.83 -4.06
C VAL A 554 15.83 18.46 -3.03
N LEU A 555 17.03 17.89 -2.89
CA LEU A 555 18.12 18.39 -2.06
C LEU A 555 19.13 19.11 -2.93
N THR A 556 19.24 20.42 -2.78
CA THR A 556 20.23 21.24 -3.48
C THR A 556 21.20 21.88 -2.50
N MET A 557 22.32 22.36 -3.02
CA MET A 557 23.30 23.12 -2.25
C MET A 557 23.93 24.17 -3.15
N ARG A 558 24.21 25.35 -2.60
CA ARG A 558 24.98 26.36 -3.34
C ARG A 558 26.36 25.81 -3.66
N LYS A 559 26.82 25.97 -4.90
CA LYS A 559 28.16 25.56 -5.35
C LYS A 559 29.27 26.13 -4.45
N ALA A 560 29.09 27.36 -3.96
CA ALA A 560 30.01 27.99 -3.02
C ALA A 560 30.05 27.30 -1.63
N ASP A 561 28.92 26.78 -1.14
CA ASP A 561 28.85 26.01 0.11
C ASP A 561 29.45 24.61 -0.09
N LEU A 562 29.15 23.96 -1.22
CA LEU A 562 29.70 22.67 -1.61
C LEU A 562 31.24 22.72 -1.76
N ALA A 563 31.77 23.75 -2.41
CA ALA A 563 33.22 23.98 -2.55
C ALA A 563 33.91 24.21 -1.19
N ALA A 564 33.21 24.83 -0.24
CA ALA A 564 33.70 25.09 1.11
C ALA A 564 33.50 23.91 2.08
N GLY A 565 32.82 22.82 1.66
CA GLY A 565 32.49 21.69 2.52
C GLY A 565 31.51 22.04 3.65
N ARG A 566 30.60 23.00 3.43
CA ARG A 566 29.59 23.43 4.42
C ARG A 566 28.34 22.54 4.36
N TRP A 567 28.48 21.33 4.87
CA TRP A 567 27.44 20.28 4.86
C TRP A 567 26.20 20.60 5.71
N ASP A 568 26.27 21.63 6.55
CA ASP A 568 25.20 22.13 7.41
C ASP A 568 24.18 23.02 6.67
N ARG A 569 24.33 23.25 5.36
CA ARG A 569 23.52 24.18 4.57
C ARG A 569 22.83 23.58 3.33
N PRO A 570 22.21 22.40 3.41
CA PRO A 570 21.36 21.94 2.33
C PRO A 570 20.10 22.82 2.20
N ILE A 571 19.61 22.96 0.97
CA ILE A 571 18.29 23.51 0.66
C ILE A 571 17.40 22.31 0.28
N VAL A 572 16.25 22.18 0.93
CA VAL A 572 15.30 21.10 0.68
C VAL A 572 13.99 21.69 0.18
N GLN A 573 13.49 21.14 -0.91
CA GLN A 573 12.21 21.52 -1.50
C GLN A 573 11.45 20.28 -1.95
N VAL A 574 10.12 20.34 -1.90
CA VAL A 574 9.27 19.38 -2.62
C VAL A 574 8.95 20.02 -3.97
N SER A 575 9.10 19.26 -5.05
CA SER A 575 8.78 19.74 -6.39
C SER A 575 7.27 19.99 -6.56
N ASN A 576 6.91 20.74 -7.60
CA ASN A 576 5.53 20.89 -8.06
C ASN A 576 5.29 20.26 -9.43
#